data_AF-K1T907-F1
#
_entry.id   AF-K1T907-F1
#
_cell.length_a   1.000
_cell.length_b   1.000
_cell.length_c   1.000
_cell.angle_alpha   90.00
_cell.angle_beta   90.00
_cell.angle_gamma   90.00
#
_symmetry.space_group_name_H-M   'P 1'
#
loop_
_entity.id
_entity.type
_entity.pdbx_description
1 polymer ?
#
loop_
_entity_poly.entity_id
_entity_poly.type
_entity_poly.pdbx_seq_one_letter_code
_entity_poly.pdbx_strand_id
1 'polypeptide(L)'
;VRPLIWLVIFLLATHFVIVKGVKDGIEKSSKVLMPVLFILIVVLVGCSLSLPNAEKGLEFLLKPDFSKVNGDVFLGAMGQAFFSLSLGMGCLSTYASYFGKETKLGNTALSVGVIDTFVAVLAGLIIFPAAFSVGIQPDAGPSLIFITLPNVFQQAFSGVPILAYI
;
A
#
# COMPACT_ATOMS: atom_id res chain seq x y z
N VAL A 1 -12.71 20.09 -13.38
CA VAL A 1 -11.68 20.11 -14.45
C VAL A 1 -10.32 19.59 -13.98
N ARG A 2 -9.74 20.13 -12.89
CA ARG A 2 -8.42 19.69 -12.37
C ARG A 2 -8.26 18.16 -12.15
N PRO A 3 -9.24 17.42 -11.57
CA PRO A 3 -9.12 15.96 -11.42
C PRO A 3 -9.06 15.20 -12.76
N LEU A 4 -9.76 15.71 -13.78
CA LEU A 4 -9.78 15.09 -15.12
C LEU A 4 -8.42 15.22 -15.82
N ILE A 5 -7.72 16.33 -15.63
CA ILE A 5 -6.37 16.53 -16.18
C ILE A 5 -5.40 15.50 -15.58
N TRP A 6 -5.40 15.34 -14.25
CA TRP A 6 -4.55 14.36 -13.58
C TRP A 6 -4.91 12.93 -13.97
N LEU A 7 -6.20 12.62 -14.14
CA LEU A 7 -6.65 11.33 -14.64
C LEU A 7 -6.09 11.05 -16.03
N VAL A 8 -6.17 12.00 -16.97
CA VAL A 8 -5.65 11.83 -18.34
C VAL A 8 -4.13 11.63 -18.32
N ILE A 9 -3.39 12.41 -17.53
CA ILE A 9 -1.95 12.26 -17.37
C ILE A 9 -1.60 10.86 -16.86
N PHE A 10 -2.31 10.40 -15.82
CA PHE A 10 -2.12 9.07 -15.26
C PHE A 10 -2.39 7.96 -16.29
N LEU A 11 -3.50 8.04 -17.02
CA LEU A 11 -3.84 7.07 -18.05
C LEU A 11 -2.79 7.01 -19.17
N LEU A 12 -2.27 8.17 -19.60
CA LEU A 12 -1.20 8.23 -20.60
C LEU A 12 0.11 7.61 -20.07
N ALA A 13 0.45 7.86 -18.81
CA ALA A 13 1.62 7.24 -18.18
C ALA A 13 1.48 5.72 -18.09
N THR A 14 0.32 5.22 -17.66
CA THR A 14 0.02 3.78 -17.63
C THR A 14 0.09 3.18 -19.05
N HIS A 15 -0.49 3.84 -20.04
CA HIS A 15 -0.45 3.40 -21.43
C HIS A 15 0.99 3.29 -21.95
N PHE A 16 1.84 4.27 -21.67
CA PHE A 16 3.24 4.26 -22.08
C PHE A 16 4.03 3.06 -21.52
N VAL A 17 3.75 2.65 -20.29
CA VAL A 17 4.37 1.46 -19.69
C VAL A 17 3.86 0.18 -20.35
N ILE A 18 2.55 0.09 -20.61
CA ILE A 18 1.92 -1.09 -21.22
C ILE A 18 2.41 -1.31 -22.67
N VAL A 19 2.55 -0.23 -23.47
CA VAL A 19 2.99 -0.33 -24.87
C VAL A 19 4.43 -0.87 -24.99
N LYS A 20 5.27 -0.69 -23.97
CA LYS A 20 6.61 -1.30 -23.90
C LYS A 20 6.60 -2.80 -23.58
N GLY A 21 5.43 -3.38 -23.35
CA GLY A 21 5.24 -4.79 -23.07
C GLY A 21 5.64 -5.20 -21.64
N VAL A 22 5.45 -6.49 -21.34
CA VAL A 22 5.62 -7.03 -19.98
C VAL A 22 7.07 -6.98 -19.51
N LYS A 23 8.02 -7.42 -20.34
CA LYS A 23 9.43 -7.54 -19.96
C LYS A 23 10.15 -6.18 -19.90
N ASP A 24 10.03 -5.39 -20.96
CA ASP A 24 10.78 -4.13 -21.10
C ASP A 24 10.06 -2.91 -20.50
N GLY A 25 8.74 -3.02 -20.28
CA GLY A 25 7.92 -2.02 -19.61
C GLY A 25 7.67 -2.36 -18.14
N ILE A 26 6.78 -3.31 -17.90
CA ILE A 26 6.23 -3.60 -16.57
C ILE A 26 7.30 -4.15 -15.63
N GLU A 27 8.00 -5.23 -16.01
CA GLU A 27 8.97 -5.90 -15.14
C GLU A 27 10.15 -4.99 -14.80
N LYS A 28 10.68 -4.26 -15.79
CA LYS A 28 11.78 -3.32 -15.59
C LYS A 28 11.39 -2.18 -14.64
N SER A 29 10.19 -1.62 -14.80
CA SER A 29 9.70 -0.56 -13.92
C SER A 29 9.50 -1.07 -12.49
N SER A 30 8.85 -2.23 -12.33
CA SER A 30 8.61 -2.85 -11.03
C SER A 30 9.90 -3.23 -10.30
N LYS A 31 10.95 -3.68 -11.01
CA LYS A 31 12.26 -3.99 -10.40
C LYS A 31 12.93 -2.80 -9.71
N VAL A 32 12.62 -1.57 -10.14
CA VAL A 32 13.15 -0.34 -9.52
C VAL A 32 12.15 0.22 -8.52
N LEU A 33 10.88 0.32 -8.91
CA LEU A 33 9.85 0.98 -8.10
C LEU A 33 9.49 0.18 -6.84
N MET A 34 9.45 -1.15 -6.89
CA MET A 34 9.09 -1.97 -5.72
C MET A 34 10.13 -1.86 -4.59
N PRO A 35 11.46 -2.00 -4.83
CA PRO A 35 12.44 -1.77 -3.78
C PRO A 35 12.40 -0.35 -3.21
N VAL A 36 12.25 0.66 -4.07
CA VAL A 36 12.15 2.07 -3.63
C VAL A 36 10.92 2.27 -2.74
N LEU A 37 9.76 1.75 -3.14
CA LEU A 37 8.53 1.81 -2.35
C LEU A 37 8.72 1.11 -1.00
N PHE A 38 9.35 -0.06 -0.99
CA PHE A 38 9.59 -0.81 0.24
C PHE A 38 10.49 -0.05 1.21
N ILE A 39 11.60 0.52 0.73
CA ILE A 39 12.50 1.34 1.55
C ILE A 39 11.74 2.55 2.11
N LEU A 40 10.95 3.22 1.29
CA LEU A 40 10.14 4.36 1.72
C LEU A 40 9.14 3.96 2.80
N ILE A 41 8.44 2.83 2.64
CA ILE A 41 7.52 2.29 3.65
C ILE A 41 8.25 2.06 4.98
N VAL A 42 9.42 1.43 4.97
CA VAL A 42 10.19 1.17 6.20
C VAL A 42 10.58 2.46 6.91
N VAL A 43 11.04 3.47 6.15
CA VAL A 43 11.34 4.81 6.70
C VAL A 43 10.10 5.44 7.32
N LEU A 44 8.97 5.43 6.60
CA LEU A 44 7.72 6.02 7.08
C LEU A 44 7.16 5.30 8.31
N VAL A 45 7.34 3.99 8.44
CA VAL A 45 6.97 3.26 9.67
C VAL A 45 7.76 3.80 10.86
N GLY A 46 9.08 3.95 10.72
CA GLY A 46 9.91 4.53 11.78
C GLY A 46 9.48 5.94 12.17
N CYS A 47 9.18 6.78 11.19
CA CYS A 47 8.70 8.15 11.42
C CYS A 47 7.31 8.18 12.08
N SER A 48 6.39 7.35 11.61
CA SER A 48 5.03 7.21 12.14
C SER A 48 5.04 6.79 13.62
N LEU A 49 5.89 5.83 13.98
CA LEU A 49 6.04 5.37 15.36
C LEU A 49 6.73 6.40 16.27
N SER A 50 7.42 7.39 15.71
CA SER A 50 8.05 8.49 16.47
C SER A 50 7.10 9.66 16.74
N LEU A 51 5.89 9.63 16.17
CA LEU A 51 4.90 10.68 16.37
C LEU A 51 4.27 10.59 17.78
N PRO A 52 3.81 11.72 18.35
CA PRO A 52 3.15 11.71 19.65
C PRO A 52 1.85 10.91 19.59
N ASN A 53 1.53 10.14 20.64
CA ASN A 53 0.37 9.23 20.72
C ASN A 53 0.35 8.05 19.73
N ALA A 54 1.49 7.73 19.09
CA ALA A 54 1.60 6.60 18.16
C ALA A 54 1.19 5.25 18.79
N GLU A 55 1.39 5.09 20.10
CA GLU A 55 1.05 3.88 20.86
C GLU A 55 -0.45 3.54 20.79
N LYS A 56 -1.33 4.55 20.73
CA LYS A 56 -2.78 4.34 20.60
C LYS A 56 -3.14 3.80 19.22
N GLY A 57 -2.47 4.28 18.17
CA GLY A 57 -2.65 3.76 16.83
C GLY A 57 -2.12 2.33 16.69
N LEU A 58 -1.04 2.00 17.39
CA LEU A 58 -0.52 0.63 17.46
C LEU A 58 -1.49 -0.30 18.20
N GLU A 59 -2.01 0.14 19.34
CA GLU A 59 -3.02 -0.61 20.09
C GLU A 59 -4.27 -0.82 19.23
N PHE A 60 -4.75 0.20 18.53
CA PHE A 60 -5.89 0.09 17.63
C PHE A 60 -5.68 -0.97 16.53
N LEU A 61 -4.49 -1.03 15.93
CA LEU A 61 -4.19 -1.96 14.85
C LEU A 61 -3.96 -3.40 15.34
N LEU A 62 -3.23 -3.57 16.44
CA LEU A 62 -2.71 -4.88 16.86
C LEU A 62 -3.49 -5.52 18.00
N LYS A 63 -4.33 -4.78 18.74
CA LYS A 63 -5.14 -5.34 19.82
C LYS A 63 -6.42 -5.94 19.24
N PRO A 64 -6.54 -7.29 19.20
CA PRO A 64 -7.73 -7.91 18.66
C PRO A 64 -8.92 -7.67 19.59
N ASP A 65 -10.05 -7.30 19.00
CA ASP A 65 -11.33 -7.21 19.68
C ASP A 65 -12.28 -8.27 19.12
N PHE A 66 -12.33 -9.42 19.79
CA PHE A 66 -13.16 -10.55 19.37
C PHE A 66 -14.66 -10.26 19.43
N SER A 67 -15.09 -9.23 20.18
CA SER A 67 -16.49 -8.83 20.21
C SER A 67 -16.97 -8.26 18.86
N LYS A 68 -16.04 -7.77 18.04
CA LYS A 68 -16.32 -7.22 16.70
C LYS A 68 -16.31 -8.28 15.61
N VAL A 69 -15.91 -9.51 15.91
CA VAL A 69 -15.83 -10.59 14.91
C VAL A 69 -17.23 -11.12 14.64
N ASN A 70 -17.77 -10.76 13.48
CA ASN A 70 -19.08 -11.18 13.02
C ASN A 70 -19.05 -11.52 11.52
N GLY A 71 -20.18 -11.98 10.97
CA GLY A 71 -20.27 -12.39 9.56
C GLY A 71 -19.90 -11.29 8.56
N ASP A 72 -20.23 -10.04 8.85
CA ASP A 72 -19.90 -8.90 7.99
C ASP A 72 -18.39 -8.62 7.97
N VAL A 73 -17.70 -8.78 9.10
CA VAL A 73 -16.24 -8.67 9.17
C VAL A 73 -15.56 -9.77 8.34
N PHE A 74 -16.07 -11.01 8.38
CA PHE A 74 -15.55 -12.08 7.52
C PHE A 74 -15.75 -11.77 6.04
N LEU A 75 -16.94 -11.32 5.65
CA LEU A 75 -17.23 -10.98 4.26
C LEU A 75 -16.38 -9.80 3.78
N GLY A 76 -16.23 -8.76 4.60
CA GLY A 76 -15.40 -7.60 4.32
C GLY A 76 -13.91 -7.95 4.20
N ALA A 77 -13.39 -8.80 5.10
CA ALA A 77 -12.00 -9.26 5.06
C ALA A 77 -11.72 -10.12 3.81
N MET A 78 -12.65 -11.02 3.43
CA MET A 78 -12.53 -11.78 2.18
C MET A 78 -12.55 -10.86 0.95
N GLY A 79 -13.46 -9.88 0.92
CA GLY A 79 -13.52 -8.90 -0.17
C GLY A 79 -12.22 -8.11 -0.31
N GLN A 80 -11.65 -7.65 0.81
CA GLN A 80 -10.34 -6.99 0.84
C GLN A 80 -9.21 -7.91 0.36
N ALA A 81 -9.17 -9.16 0.80
CA ALA A 81 -8.14 -10.11 0.36
C ALA A 81 -8.19 -10.36 -1.16
N PHE A 82 -9.39 -10.49 -1.73
CA PHE A 82 -9.57 -10.66 -3.19
C PHE A 82 -9.15 -9.41 -3.96
N PHE A 83 -9.51 -8.23 -3.46
CA PHE A 83 -9.13 -6.96 -4.08
C PHE A 83 -7.61 -6.73 -4.02
N SER A 84 -6.99 -6.90 -2.84
CA SER A 84 -5.55 -6.71 -2.62
C SER A 84 -4.72 -7.59 -3.55
N LEU A 85 -5.06 -8.89 -3.62
CA LEU A 85 -4.36 -9.86 -4.46
C LEU A 85 -4.77 -9.82 -5.93
N SER A 86 -5.69 -8.94 -6.33
CA SER A 86 -6.23 -8.86 -7.70
C SER A 86 -6.81 -10.20 -8.21
N LEU A 87 -7.44 -10.97 -7.31
CA LEU A 87 -8.04 -12.26 -7.62
C LEU A 87 -9.37 -12.10 -8.37
N GLY A 88 -9.60 -12.92 -9.39
CA GLY A 88 -10.83 -12.91 -10.19
C GLY A 88 -10.89 -11.87 -11.31
N MET A 89 -9.91 -10.97 -11.42
CA MET A 89 -9.86 -9.93 -12.46
C MET A 89 -9.12 -10.35 -13.75
N GLY A 90 -8.53 -11.54 -13.79
CA GLY A 90 -7.74 -12.04 -14.92
C GLY A 90 -6.28 -11.57 -14.96
N CYS A 91 -5.90 -10.55 -14.18
CA CYS A 91 -4.54 -10.01 -14.13
C CYS A 91 -3.46 -11.07 -13.83
N LEU A 92 -3.69 -11.91 -12.81
CA LEU A 92 -2.75 -12.97 -12.44
C LEU A 92 -2.67 -14.06 -13.51
N SER A 93 -3.78 -14.38 -14.19
CA SER A 93 -3.79 -15.33 -15.31
C SER A 93 -2.97 -14.81 -16.48
N THR A 94 -3.10 -13.51 -16.79
CA THR A 94 -2.28 -12.84 -17.80
C THR A 94 -0.80 -12.93 -17.43
N TYR A 95 -0.40 -12.59 -16.20
CA TYR A 95 1.01 -12.69 -15.79
C TYR A 95 1.54 -14.12 -15.77
N ALA A 96 0.76 -15.09 -15.29
CA ALA A 96 1.14 -16.49 -15.26
C ALA A 96 1.37 -17.06 -16.67
N SER A 97 0.69 -16.52 -17.71
CA SER A 97 0.90 -16.95 -19.10
C SER A 97 2.31 -16.65 -19.64
N TYR A 98 3.06 -15.75 -18.99
CA TYR A 98 4.45 -15.42 -19.34
C TYR A 98 5.50 -16.25 -18.59
N PHE A 99 5.08 -17.14 -17.67
CA PHE A 99 6.02 -17.93 -16.89
C PHE A 99 6.51 -19.16 -17.67
N GLY A 100 7.81 -19.46 -17.53
CA GLY A 100 8.38 -20.69 -18.07
C GLY A 100 7.92 -21.93 -17.31
N LYS A 101 7.93 -23.10 -17.96
CA LYS A 101 7.48 -24.39 -17.39
C LYS A 101 8.21 -24.80 -16.10
N GLU A 102 9.42 -24.30 -15.89
CA GLU A 102 10.25 -24.56 -14.71
C GLU A 102 9.78 -23.80 -13.45
N THR A 103 8.85 -22.85 -13.60
CA THR A 103 8.41 -21.97 -12.51
C THR A 103 7.50 -22.70 -11.53
N LYS A 104 7.90 -22.74 -10.25
CA LYS A 104 7.08 -23.29 -9.17
C LYS A 104 5.97 -22.31 -8.79
N LEU A 105 4.82 -22.43 -9.45
CA LEU A 105 3.67 -21.54 -9.26
C LEU A 105 3.16 -21.51 -7.82
N GLY A 106 3.11 -22.64 -7.11
CA GLY A 106 2.66 -22.69 -5.72
C GLY A 106 3.52 -21.84 -4.78
N ASN A 107 4.86 -21.97 -4.88
CA ASN A 107 5.78 -21.16 -4.08
C ASN A 107 5.70 -19.67 -4.44
N THR A 108 5.49 -19.37 -5.74
CA THR A 108 5.33 -17.99 -6.21
C THR A 108 4.07 -17.37 -5.62
N ALA A 109 2.94 -18.08 -5.69
CA ALA A 109 1.67 -17.62 -5.14
C ALA A 109 1.76 -17.37 -3.62
N LEU A 110 2.38 -18.28 -2.87
CA LEU A 110 2.58 -18.12 -1.43
C LEU A 110 3.46 -16.90 -1.12
N SER A 111 4.55 -16.72 -1.87
CA SER A 111 5.46 -15.57 -1.68
C SER A 111 4.75 -14.25 -1.95
N VAL A 112 3.96 -14.17 -3.03
CA VAL A 112 3.17 -12.98 -3.36
C VAL A 112 2.17 -12.68 -2.24
N GLY A 113 1.43 -13.68 -1.77
CA GLY A 113 0.44 -13.49 -0.70
C GLY A 113 1.06 -13.01 0.62
N VAL A 114 2.21 -13.58 1.00
CA VAL A 114 2.93 -13.18 2.22
C VAL A 114 3.47 -11.76 2.10
N ILE A 115 4.11 -11.42 0.98
CA ILE A 115 4.68 -10.08 0.78
C ILE A 115 3.57 -9.02 0.72
N ASP A 116 2.47 -9.29 0.02
CA ASP A 116 1.31 -8.39 -0.06
C ASP A 116 0.73 -8.10 1.33
N THR A 117 0.47 -9.16 2.10
CA THR A 117 -0.05 -9.05 3.47
C THR A 117 0.93 -8.30 4.37
N PHE A 118 2.23 -8.59 4.26
CA PHE A 118 3.25 -7.93 5.05
C PHE A 118 3.31 -6.43 4.76
N VAL A 119 3.29 -6.04 3.49
CA VAL A 119 3.27 -4.63 3.06
C VAL A 119 1.99 -3.94 3.53
N ALA A 120 0.83 -4.61 3.48
CA ALA A 120 -0.43 -4.08 3.99
C ALA A 120 -0.39 -3.81 5.50
N VAL A 121 0.21 -4.71 6.28
CA VAL A 121 0.41 -4.50 7.73
C VAL A 121 1.35 -3.30 7.99
N LEU A 122 2.45 -3.19 7.24
CA LEU A 122 3.34 -2.02 7.34
C LEU A 122 2.62 -0.72 6.99
N ALA A 123 1.77 -0.72 5.95
CA ALA A 123 0.95 0.44 5.61
C ALA A 123 -0.01 0.81 6.76
N GLY A 124 -0.62 -0.18 7.42
CA GLY A 124 -1.39 0.05 8.66
C GLY A 124 -0.58 0.72 9.76
N LEU A 125 0.68 0.31 9.95
CA LEU A 125 1.61 0.91 10.92
C LEU A 125 2.06 2.34 10.54
N ILE A 126 1.90 2.75 9.28
CA ILE A 126 2.07 4.15 8.88
C ILE A 126 0.80 4.94 9.19
N ILE A 127 -0.37 4.42 8.80
CA ILE A 127 -1.61 5.19 8.81
C ILE A 127 -2.19 5.36 10.22
N PHE A 128 -2.28 4.29 11.02
CA PHE A 128 -2.96 4.38 12.32
C PHE A 128 -2.20 5.19 13.37
N PRO A 129 -0.89 5.00 13.60
CA PRO A 129 -0.17 5.84 14.55
C PRO A 129 -0.20 7.33 14.15
N ALA A 130 -0.05 7.62 12.85
CA ALA A 130 -0.19 8.98 12.34
C ALA A 130 -1.59 9.57 12.55
N ALA A 131 -2.66 8.81 12.28
CA ALA A 131 -4.04 9.25 12.47
C ALA A 131 -4.32 9.64 13.93
N PHE A 132 -3.91 8.79 14.86
CA PHE A 132 -4.09 9.03 16.30
C PHE A 132 -3.23 10.19 16.81
N SER A 133 -2.05 10.40 16.20
CA SER A 133 -1.20 11.54 16.52
C SER A 133 -1.85 12.89 16.19
N VAL A 134 -2.55 12.96 15.06
CA VAL A 134 -3.26 14.17 14.62
C VAL A 134 -4.72 14.24 15.07
N GLY A 135 -5.17 13.28 15.88
CA GLY A 135 -6.53 13.25 16.43
C GLY A 135 -7.63 12.95 15.40
N ILE A 136 -7.30 12.30 14.29
CA ILE A 136 -8.26 11.92 13.25
C ILE A 136 -8.82 10.53 13.53
N GLN A 137 -10.12 10.36 13.32
CA GLN A 137 -10.78 9.07 13.49
C GLN A 137 -10.35 8.08 12.39
N PRO A 138 -10.03 6.82 12.76
CA PRO A 138 -9.50 5.81 11.84
C PRO A 138 -10.52 5.32 10.80
N ASP A 139 -11.79 5.68 10.92
CA ASP A 139 -12.89 5.33 10.01
C ASP A 139 -13.20 6.43 8.97
N ALA A 140 -12.32 7.43 8.82
CA ALA A 140 -12.45 8.53 7.86
C ALA A 140 -12.34 8.12 6.37
N GLY A 141 -12.38 6.82 6.06
CA GLY A 141 -12.43 6.29 4.70
C GLY A 141 -11.21 6.64 3.84
N PRO A 142 -11.37 6.71 2.51
CA PRO A 142 -10.27 6.96 1.57
C PRO A 142 -9.53 8.28 1.80
N SER A 143 -10.15 9.26 2.46
CA SER A 143 -9.51 10.53 2.81
C SER A 143 -8.43 10.40 3.88
N LEU A 144 -8.46 9.35 4.71
CA LEU A 144 -7.57 9.19 5.86
C LEU A 144 -6.10 9.32 5.45
N ILE A 145 -5.70 8.61 4.40
CA ILE A 145 -4.32 8.62 3.89
C ILE A 145 -3.85 10.01 3.46
N PHE A 146 -4.73 10.82 2.88
CA PHE A 146 -4.39 12.15 2.38
C PHE A 146 -4.25 13.19 3.48
N ILE A 147 -4.79 12.91 4.67
CA ILE A 147 -4.66 13.79 5.83
C ILE A 147 -3.51 13.34 6.73
N THR A 148 -3.29 12.03 6.86
CA THR A 148 -2.26 11.49 7.75
C THR A 148 -0.86 11.52 7.14
N LEU A 149 -0.69 11.15 5.87
CA LEU A 149 0.63 11.07 5.24
C LEU A 149 1.42 12.39 5.25
N PRO A 150 0.83 13.58 5.01
CA PRO A 150 1.59 14.83 5.08
C PRO A 150 2.30 15.04 6.41
N ASN A 151 1.68 14.64 7.52
CA ASN A 151 2.26 14.75 8.86
C ASN A 151 3.43 13.77 9.04
N VAL A 152 3.30 12.54 8.53
CA VAL A 152 4.40 11.56 8.54
C VAL A 152 5.58 12.07 7.70
N PHE A 153 5.31 12.65 6.53
CA PHE A 153 6.35 13.22 5.67
C PHE A 153 7.04 14.41 6.33
N GLN A 154 6.30 15.30 6.99
CA GLN A 154 6.90 16.42 7.73
C GLN A 154 7.88 15.93 8.80
N GLN A 155 7.52 14.85 9.52
CA GLN A 155 8.42 14.22 10.49
C GLN A 155 9.63 13.57 9.80
N ALA A 156 9.40 12.81 8.72
CA ALA A 156 10.44 12.10 7.97
C ALA A 156 11.48 13.05 7.33
N PHE A 157 11.03 14.21 6.85
CA PHE A 157 11.86 15.20 6.19
C PHE A 157 12.22 16.41 7.07
N SER A 158 11.94 16.34 8.38
CA SER A 158 12.28 17.40 9.35
C SER A 158 13.78 17.77 9.35
N GLY A 159 14.66 16.81 9.03
CA GLY A 159 16.11 17.02 8.88
C GLY A 159 16.58 17.40 7.46
N VAL A 160 15.69 17.42 6.46
CA VAL A 160 16.01 17.80 5.06
C VAL A 160 14.97 18.83 4.59
N PRO A 161 15.13 20.11 4.98
CA PRO A 161 14.11 21.15 4.79
C PRO A 161 13.64 21.30 3.33
N ILE A 162 14.50 21.01 2.35
CA ILE A 162 14.20 21.09 0.92
C ILE A 162 13.10 20.11 0.48
N LEU A 163 12.98 18.94 1.13
CA LEU A 163 11.97 17.93 0.80
C LEU A 163 10.64 18.12 1.54
N ALA A 164 10.61 18.93 2.60
CA ALA A 164 9.39 19.19 3.37
C ALA A 164 8.44 20.22 2.71
N TYR A 165 8.94 20.97 1.71
CA TYR A 165 8.18 22.02 0.98
C TYR A 165 7.66 21.56 -0.40
N ILE A 166 7.96 20.33 -0.82
CA ILE A 166 7.48 19.71 -2.08
C ILE A 166 6.31 18.78 -1.74
#